data_AF-A0A368WZC2-F1
#
_entry.id   AF-A0A368WZC2-F1
#
_cell.length_a   1.000
_cell.length_b   1.000
_cell.length_c   1.000
_cell.angle_alpha   90.00
_cell.angle_beta   90.00
_cell.angle_gamma   90.00
#
_symmetry.space_group_name_H-M   'P 1'
#
loop_
_entity.id
_entity.type
_entity.pdbx_description
1 polymer ?
#
loop_
_entity_poly.entity_id
_entity_poly.type
_entity_poly.pdbx_seq_one_letter_code
_entity_poly.pdbx_strand_id
1 'polypeptide(L)'
;MIIINTLGYILIFLGTLFLFLGALGLLRMPDVYNRLQAGTKATTLGALSTIIGVGMVETDWFLKTLIIAIFILMTNPIGSHAIARAARLSRIAVDKITAQDKYQENYLNKKGSDQNASNF
;
A
#
# COMPACT_ATOMS: atom_id res chain seq x y z
N MET A 1 20.69 16.32 -21.76
CA MET A 1 19.73 15.64 -22.65
C MET A 1 19.92 14.12 -22.60
N ILE A 2 20.95 13.53 -23.22
CA ILE A 2 21.11 12.05 -23.26
C ILE A 2 21.19 11.41 -21.87
N ILE A 3 21.99 11.95 -20.95
CA ILE A 3 22.18 11.35 -19.61
C ILE A 3 20.87 11.33 -18.79
N ILE A 4 20.10 12.42 -18.83
CA ILE A 4 18.83 12.56 -18.12
C ILE A 4 17.79 11.59 -18.70
N ASN A 5 17.74 11.46 -20.02
CA ASN A 5 16.80 10.55 -20.69
C ASN A 5 17.13 9.09 -20.38
N THR A 6 18.42 8.71 -20.39
CA THR A 6 18.85 7.36 -20.00
C THR A 6 18.47 7.05 -18.55
N LEU A 7 18.71 7.98 -17.62
CA LEU A 7 18.27 7.83 -16.23
C LEU A 7 16.75 7.70 -16.12
N GLY A 8 15.99 8.51 -16.87
CA GLY A 8 14.54 8.42 -16.93
C GLY A 8 14.04 7.06 -17.40
N TYR A 9 14.61 6.51 -18.47
CA TYR A 9 14.27 5.17 -18.96
C TYR A 9 14.61 4.06 -17.96
N ILE A 10 15.74 4.15 -17.25
CA ILE A 10 16.09 3.20 -16.19
C ILE A 10 15.05 3.26 -15.07
N LEU A 11 14.63 4.46 -14.66
CA LEU A 11 13.64 4.68 -13.61
C LEU A 11 12.24 4.15 -14.00
N ILE A 12 11.85 4.33 -15.28
CA ILE A 12 10.62 3.78 -15.85
C ILE A 12 10.66 2.26 -15.86
N PHE A 13 11.77 1.67 -16.32
CA PHE A 13 11.93 0.22 -16.37
C PHE A 13 11.87 -0.38 -14.96
N LEU A 14 12.61 0.19 -14.00
CA LEU A 14 12.60 -0.24 -12.61
C LEU A 14 11.21 -0.09 -11.99
N GLY A 15 10.55 1.05 -12.24
CA GLY A 15 9.21 1.31 -11.74
C GLY A 15 8.18 0.30 -12.26
N THR A 16 8.25 -0.01 -13.55
CA THR A 16 7.38 -1.01 -14.20
C THR A 16 7.64 -2.42 -13.65
N LEU A 17 8.90 -2.79 -13.42
CA LEU A 17 9.28 -4.05 -12.78
C LEU A 17 8.66 -4.16 -11.38
N PHE A 18 8.72 -3.10 -10.57
CA PHE A 18 8.12 -3.07 -9.25
C PHE A 18 6.59 -3.20 -9.31
N LEU A 19 5.92 -2.52 -10.24
CA LEU A 19 4.47 -2.66 -10.44
C LEU A 19 4.09 -4.10 -10.85
N PHE A 20 4.87 -4.71 -11.73
CA PHE A 20 4.68 -6.10 -12.13
C PHE A 20 4.84 -7.08 -10.95
N LEU A 21 5.91 -6.92 -10.16
CA LEU A 21 6.13 -7.72 -8.94
C LEU A 21 5.03 -7.48 -7.91
N GLY A 22 4.51 -6.26 -7.81
CA GLY A 22 3.35 -5.92 -6.97
C GLY A 22 2.10 -6.67 -7.36
N ALA A 23 1.77 -6.66 -8.66
CA ALA A 23 0.63 -7.39 -9.20
C ALA A 23 0.78 -8.91 -8.97
N LEU A 24 1.98 -9.44 -9.18
CA LEU A 24 2.29 -10.85 -8.91
C LEU A 24 2.16 -11.19 -7.41
N GLY A 25 2.64 -10.31 -6.53
CA GLY A 25 2.49 -10.43 -5.08
C GLY A 25 1.02 -10.43 -4.64
N LEU A 26 0.19 -9.60 -5.28
CA LEU A 26 -1.25 -9.54 -5.03
C LEU A 26 -1.96 -10.85 -5.40
N LEU A 27 -1.54 -11.51 -6.49
CA LEU A 27 -2.09 -12.80 -6.92
C LEU A 27 -1.61 -13.96 -6.04
N ARG A 28 -0.35 -13.94 -5.61
CA ARG A 28 0.27 -15.06 -4.88
C ARG A 28 -0.05 -15.09 -3.39
N MET A 29 -0.28 -13.94 -2.76
CA MET A 29 -0.45 -13.89 -1.31
C MET A 29 -1.81 -14.45 -0.86
N PRO A 30 -1.87 -15.22 0.24
CA PRO A 30 -3.08 -15.93 0.67
C PRO A 30 -4.10 -15.02 1.38
N ASP A 31 -3.65 -13.93 2.01
CA ASP A 31 -4.44 -13.10 2.90
C ASP A 31 -4.52 -11.64 2.43
N VAL A 32 -5.64 -10.97 2.72
CA VAL A 32 -5.94 -9.58 2.35
C VAL A 32 -4.90 -8.62 2.91
N TYR A 33 -4.46 -8.78 4.16
CA TYR A 33 -3.46 -7.88 4.75
C TYR A 33 -2.09 -8.03 4.10
N ASN A 34 -1.70 -9.26 3.77
CA ASN A 34 -0.46 -9.55 3.06
C ASN A 34 -0.50 -8.97 1.64
N ARG A 35 -1.61 -9.19 0.92
CA ARG A 35 -1.88 -8.58 -0.40
C ARG A 35 -1.79 -7.06 -0.35
N LEU A 36 -2.36 -6.45 0.68
CA LEU A 36 -2.37 -5.01 0.85
C LEU A 36 -0.97 -4.43 1.08
N GLN A 37 -0.13 -5.09 1.88
CA GLN A 37 1.26 -4.68 2.06
C GLN A 37 2.06 -4.80 0.76
N ALA A 38 1.92 -5.91 0.04
CA ALA A 38 2.62 -6.12 -1.22
C ALA A 38 2.22 -5.10 -2.27
N GLY A 39 0.91 -4.88 -2.44
CA GLY A 39 0.38 -3.88 -3.37
C GLY A 39 0.81 -2.47 -3.01
N THR A 40 0.69 -2.06 -1.74
CA THR A 40 1.01 -0.68 -1.33
C THR A 40 2.49 -0.35 -1.52
N LYS A 41 3.40 -1.26 -1.13
CA LYS A 41 4.85 -1.06 -1.31
C LYS A 41 5.25 -1.01 -2.79
N ALA A 42 4.64 -1.87 -3.60
CA ALA A 42 4.91 -1.92 -5.03
C ALA A 42 4.37 -0.69 -5.77
N THR A 43 3.17 -0.21 -5.43
CA THR A 43 2.60 0.98 -6.06
C THR A 43 3.33 2.25 -5.63
N THR A 44 3.75 2.39 -4.36
CA THR A 44 4.49 3.58 -3.94
C THR A 44 5.85 3.67 -4.62
N LEU A 45 6.67 2.62 -4.63
CA LEU A 45 7.94 2.65 -5.34
C LEU A 45 7.75 2.66 -6.87
N GLY A 46 6.91 1.78 -7.38
CA GLY A 46 6.75 1.54 -8.81
C GLY A 46 6.12 2.72 -9.55
N ALA A 47 4.99 3.24 -9.06
CA ALA A 47 4.30 4.35 -9.70
C ALA A 47 5.13 5.64 -9.59
N LEU A 48 5.74 5.93 -8.42
CA LEU A 48 6.56 7.14 -8.25
C LEU A 48 7.81 7.09 -9.13
N SER A 49 8.52 5.96 -9.15
CA SER A 49 9.70 5.75 -10.01
C SER A 49 9.35 5.94 -11.49
N THR A 50 8.20 5.41 -11.92
CA THR A 50 7.73 5.53 -13.30
C THR A 50 7.36 6.97 -13.66
N ILE A 51 6.57 7.63 -12.82
CA ILE A 51 6.08 9.00 -13.08
C ILE A 51 7.22 10.01 -13.07
N ILE A 52 8.15 9.89 -12.10
CA ILE A 52 9.34 10.74 -12.05
C ILE A 52 10.22 10.49 -13.27
N GLY A 53 10.39 9.22 -13.68
CA GLY A 53 11.15 8.86 -14.88
C GLY A 53 10.57 9.47 -16.15
N VAL A 54 9.24 9.47 -16.31
CA VAL A 54 8.55 10.15 -17.42
C VAL A 54 8.80 11.66 -17.39
N GLY A 55 8.71 12.30 -16.22
CA GLY A 55 9.02 13.72 -16.06
C GLY A 55 10.47 14.08 -16.36
N MET A 56 11.41 13.15 -16.21
CA MET A 56 12.81 13.33 -16.59
C MET A 56 13.02 13.23 -18.11
N VAL A 57 12.31 12.31 -18.78
CA VAL A 57 12.35 12.18 -20.25
C VAL A 57 11.68 13.38 -20.92
N GLU A 58 10.51 13.79 -20.42
CA GLU A 58 9.72 14.92 -20.92
C GLU A 58 9.69 16.05 -19.88
N THR A 59 10.72 16.90 -19.91
CA THR A 59 10.91 17.95 -18.89
C THR A 59 9.77 18.97 -18.87
N ASP A 60 9.10 19.22 -20.01
CA ASP A 60 7.93 20.11 -20.09
C ASP A 60 6.76 19.64 -19.23
N TRP A 61 6.69 18.33 -18.95
CA TRP A 61 5.63 17.73 -18.15
C TRP A 61 6.03 17.52 -16.68
N PHE A 62 7.26 17.85 -16.31
CA PHE A 62 7.82 17.54 -14.99
C PHE A 62 6.95 18.02 -13.82
N LEU A 63 6.43 19.25 -13.89
CA LEU A 63 5.52 19.79 -12.87
C LEU A 63 4.22 18.99 -12.76
N LYS A 64 3.63 18.59 -13.89
CA LYS A 64 2.40 17.80 -13.91
C LYS A 64 2.66 16.41 -13.32
N THR A 65 3.76 15.76 -13.72
CA THR A 65 4.15 14.45 -13.19
C THR A 65 4.45 14.50 -11.69
N LEU A 66 5.08 15.58 -11.19
CA LEU A 66 5.37 15.75 -9.76
C LEU A 66 4.08 15.87 -8.94
N ILE A 67 3.10 16.64 -9.42
CA ILE A 67 1.80 16.76 -8.75
C ILE A 67 1.08 15.41 -8.69
N ILE A 68 1.08 14.65 -9.80
CA ILE A 68 0.48 13.31 -9.84
C ILE A 68 1.21 12.35 -8.88
N ALA A 69 2.53 12.41 -8.82
CA ALA A 69 3.32 11.58 -7.91
C ALA A 69 2.96 11.86 -6.44
N ILE A 70 2.90 13.13 -6.03
CA ILE A 70 2.49 13.51 -4.67
C ILE A 70 1.05 13.07 -4.38
N PHE A 71 0.15 13.25 -5.34
CA PHE A 71 -1.25 12.84 -5.19
C PHE A 71 -1.39 11.33 -4.97
N ILE A 72 -0.68 10.52 -5.74
CA ILE A 72 -0.67 9.05 -5.59
C ILE A 72 -0.03 8.66 -4.24
N LEU A 73 1.06 9.32 -3.85
CA LEU A 73 1.74 9.07 -2.58
C LEU A 73 0.82 9.33 -1.38
N MET A 74 -0.03 10.35 -1.44
CA MET A 74 -1.03 10.62 -0.39
C MET A 74 -2.25 9.70 -0.47
N THR A 75 -2.70 9.36 -1.68
CA THR A 75 -3.90 8.54 -1.87
C THR A 75 -3.68 7.08 -1.48
N ASN A 76 -2.50 6.52 -1.75
CA ASN A 76 -2.16 5.13 -1.43
C ASN A 76 -2.32 4.75 0.06
N PRO A 77 -1.78 5.50 1.05
CA PRO A 77 -1.96 5.18 2.46
C PRO A 77 -3.42 5.33 2.91
N ILE A 78 -4.15 6.31 2.38
CA ILE A 78 -5.57 6.51 2.71
C ILE A 78 -6.41 5.33 2.19
N GLY A 79 -6.21 4.94 0.92
CA GLY A 79 -6.92 3.82 0.30
C GLY A 79 -6.61 2.49 0.98
N SER A 80 -5.33 2.23 1.28
CA SER A 80 -4.95 1.00 1.99
C SER A 80 -5.52 0.96 3.41
N HIS A 81 -5.50 2.06 4.16
CA HIS A 81 -6.12 2.11 5.48
C HIS A 81 -7.63 1.83 5.43
N ALA A 82 -8.34 2.42 4.47
CA ALA A 82 -9.77 2.20 4.28
C ALA A 82 -10.08 0.72 3.95
N ILE A 83 -9.31 0.11 3.05
CA ILE A 83 -9.44 -1.31 2.69
C ILE A 83 -9.17 -2.21 3.90
N ALA A 84 -8.11 -1.95 4.67
CA ALA A 84 -7.79 -2.72 5.87
C ALA A 84 -8.93 -2.67 6.91
N ARG A 85 -9.50 -1.47 7.13
CA ARG A 85 -10.65 -1.29 8.04
C ARG A 85 -11.89 -2.03 7.54
N ALA A 86 -12.18 -1.96 6.24
CA ALA A 86 -13.30 -2.66 5.63
C ALA A 86 -13.15 -4.19 5.70
N ALA A 87 -11.94 -4.71 5.45
CA ALA A 87 -11.63 -6.13 5.55
C ALA A 87 -11.88 -6.68 6.96
N ARG A 88 -11.44 -5.93 7.98
CA ARG A 88 -11.71 -6.25 9.39
C ARG A 88 -13.20 -6.23 9.71
N LEU A 89 -13.92 -5.19 9.31
CA LEU A 89 -15.35 -5.06 9.59
C LEU A 89 -16.17 -6.16 8.91
N SER A 90 -15.76 -6.57 7.72
CA SER A 90 -16.40 -7.64 6.94
C SER A 90 -16.06 -9.05 7.45
N ARG A 91 -15.24 -9.18 8.51
CA ARG A 91 -14.79 -10.44 9.11
C ARG A 91 -14.23 -11.43 8.08
N ILE A 92 -13.47 -10.91 7.12
CA ILE A 92 -12.84 -11.75 6.10
C ILE A 92 -11.95 -12.78 6.81
N ALA A 93 -12.06 -14.04 6.41
CA ALA A 93 -11.25 -15.12 6.94
C ALA A 93 -9.77 -14.80 6.68
N VAL A 94 -9.04 -14.57 7.77
CA VAL A 94 -7.60 -14.32 7.75
C VAL A 94 -6.90 -15.69 7.82
N ASP A 95 -5.78 -15.84 7.11
CA ASP A 95 -4.99 -17.08 7.17
C ASP A 95 -4.55 -17.38 8.62
N LYS A 96 -4.49 -18.66 9.00
CA LYS A 96 -4.18 -19.15 10.36
C LYS A 96 -2.82 -18.66 10.85
N ILE A 97 -1.90 -18.38 9.93
CA ILE A 97 -0.56 -17.85 10.21
C ILE A 97 -0.63 -16.38 10.70
N THR A 98 -1.62 -15.62 10.27
CA THR A 98 -1.85 -14.21 10.65
C THR A 98 -2.91 -14.06 11.76
N ALA A 99 -3.46 -15.17 12.26
CA ALA A 99 -4.63 -15.20 13.16
C ALA A 99 -4.43 -14.62 14.57
N GLN A 100 -3.24 -14.11 14.92
CA GLN A 100 -3.04 -13.39 16.17
C GLN A 100 -3.58 -11.96 16.09
N ASP A 101 -4.88 -11.81 16.31
CA ASP A 101 -5.52 -10.50 16.50
C ASP A 101 -5.42 -10.04 17.98
N LYS A 102 -4.23 -9.56 18.36
CA LYS A 102 -4.00 -8.96 19.69
C LYS A 102 -4.90 -7.76 19.94
N TYR A 103 -5.36 -7.06 18.89
CA TYR A 103 -6.29 -5.97 19.05
C TYR A 103 -7.63 -6.53 19.55
N GLN A 104 -8.19 -7.54 18.90
CA GLN A 104 -9.44 -8.16 19.35
C GLN A 104 -9.34 -8.71 20.79
N GLU A 105 -8.23 -9.35 21.14
CA GLU A 105 -7.98 -9.83 22.51
C GLU A 105 -8.05 -8.70 23.55
N ASN A 106 -7.35 -7.59 23.31
CA ASN A 106 -7.37 -6.42 24.20
C ASN A 106 -8.76 -5.76 24.29
N TYR A 107 -9.54 -5.77 23.21
CA TYR A 107 -10.90 -5.23 23.20
C TYR A 107 -11.85 -6.07 24.05
N LEU A 108 -11.73 -7.40 23.98
CA LEU A 108 -12.54 -8.31 24.80
C LEU A 108 -12.14 -8.23 26.28
N ASN A 109 -10.85 -8.15 26.59
CA ASN A 109 -10.35 -7.97 27.97
C ASN A 109 -10.86 -6.66 28.59
N LYS A 110 -10.80 -5.55 27.85
CA LYS A 110 -11.30 -4.25 28.34
C LYS A 110 -12.82 -4.25 28.56
N LYS A 111 -13.58 -4.85 27.64
CA LYS A 111 -15.04 -4.97 27.81
C LYS A 111 -15.41 -5.83 29.01
N GLY A 112 -14.65 -6.90 29.26
CA GLY A 112 -14.82 -7.77 30.44
C GLY A 112 -14.51 -7.05 31.75
N SER A 113 -13.46 -6.21 31.79
CA SER A 113 -13.14 -5.40 32.98
C SER A 113 -14.22 -4.35 33.25
N ASP A 114 -14.74 -3.70 32.21
CA ASP A 114 -15.76 -2.66 32.34
C ASP A 114 -17.10 -3.25 32.83
N GLN A 115 -17.48 -4.45 32.36
CA GLN A 115 -18.65 -5.17 32.86
C GLN A 115 -18.51 -5.60 34.33
N ASN A 116 -17.32 -6.00 34.76
CA ASN A 116 -17.08 -6.35 36.15
C ASN A 116 -17.15 -5.14 37.08
N ALA A 117 -16.69 -3.97 36.62
CA ALA A 117 -16.75 -2.73 37.40
C ALA A 117 -18.17 -2.15 37.55
N SER A 118 -19.07 -2.41 36.59
CA SER A 118 -20.47 -1.93 36.64
C SER A 118 -21.42 -2.78 37.48
N ASN A 119 -20.97 -3.95 37.95
CA ASN A 119 -21.76 -4.88 38.77
C ASN A 119 -21.53 -4.69 40.29
N PHE A 120 -20.77 -3.66 40.69
CA PHE A 120 -20.56 -3.21 42.07
C PHE A 120 -21.28 -1.88 42.29
#